data_AF-A0A550CX78-F1
#
_entry.id   AF-A0A550CX78-F1
#
_cell.length_a   1.000
_cell.length_b   1.000
_cell.length_c   1.000
_cell.angle_alpha   90.00
_cell.angle_beta   90.00
_cell.angle_gamma   90.00
#
_symmetry.space_group_name_H-M   'P 1'
#
loop_
_entity.id
_entity.type
_entity.pdbx_description
1 polymer ?
#
loop_
_entity_poly.entity_id
_entity_poly.type
_entity_poly.pdbx_seq_one_letter_code
_entity_poly.pdbx_strand_id
1 'polypeptide(L)'
;MPFPIAPALLVGIGARILVDAFSSDPSSPLRSALLQGAWQGIALSHAIRASPDLALPAVLALGVGAKVIFDITAASEPVDTDSAGALDSALSASGTGRAVATLIGLALGFVGADMLAAMVEEADDEKDKDKDKKKEREKEKEKERDRRRARDKDRHKDDRHRERHRTGDERALARKDRRERRVSGTGIPPMPLLAPPAPYPAIVRPPYADSTPTPSTTSQSHIFSNNAYEDITTVDTNSTLISSSRTPQEREIAALRARASLADSERRRFKEEKKWAQAANDTARAAQMAWQVKRYKALMRSFTREADAKIVALNTQPPSKAPPPIAALPTRSSSPESFTKPMPMPVPRPAPIKTAAENVWITNGDARRSVISVDIAKTQQPIRLNVA
;
A
#
# COMPACT_ATOMS: atom_id res chain seq x y z
N MET A 1 -5.12 -11.41 -0.25
CA MET A 1 -3.73 -11.84 0.01
C MET A 1 -3.31 -12.66 -1.19
N PRO A 2 -2.13 -12.43 -1.79
CA PRO A 2 -1.66 -13.25 -2.91
C PRO A 2 -1.58 -14.70 -2.43
N PHE A 3 -2.24 -15.61 -3.13
CA PHE A 3 -2.12 -17.04 -2.85
C PHE A 3 -0.73 -17.47 -3.32
N PRO A 4 0.07 -18.13 -2.48
CA PRO A 4 1.36 -18.64 -2.92
C PRO A 4 1.09 -19.69 -4.02
N ILE A 5 1.66 -19.48 -5.21
CA ILE A 5 1.49 -20.40 -6.35
C ILE A 5 2.23 -21.72 -6.13
N ALA A 6 3.25 -21.69 -5.28
CA ALA A 6 4.07 -22.83 -4.97
C ALA A 6 3.28 -24.06 -4.47
N PRO A 7 2.32 -23.98 -3.51
CA PRO A 7 1.50 -25.13 -3.14
C PRO A 7 0.65 -25.67 -4.31
N ALA A 8 0.18 -24.84 -5.23
CA ALA A 8 -0.56 -25.31 -6.40
C ALA A 8 0.34 -26.11 -7.36
N LEU A 9 1.58 -25.66 -7.59
CA LEU A 9 2.57 -26.40 -8.38
C LEU A 9 2.99 -27.71 -7.68
N LEU A 10 3.17 -27.67 -6.36
CA LEU A 10 3.57 -28.83 -5.56
C LEU A 10 2.47 -29.92 -5.59
N VAL A 11 1.19 -29.52 -5.50
CA VAL A 11 0.04 -30.42 -5.65
C VAL A 11 -0.09 -30.93 -7.08
N GLY A 12 0.04 -30.07 -8.10
CA GLY A 12 -0.08 -30.47 -9.51
C GLY A 12 0.99 -31.46 -9.94
N ILE A 13 2.26 -31.18 -9.61
CA ILE A 13 3.39 -32.07 -9.91
C ILE A 13 3.35 -33.32 -9.04
N GLY A 14 3.01 -33.20 -7.76
CA GLY A 14 2.83 -34.34 -6.87
C GLY A 14 1.74 -35.30 -7.35
N ALA A 15 0.60 -34.78 -7.81
CA ALA A 15 -0.47 -35.58 -8.40
C ALA A 15 -0.02 -36.28 -9.70
N ARG A 16 0.76 -35.59 -10.55
CA ARG A 16 1.32 -36.20 -11.77
C ARG A 16 2.29 -37.33 -11.45
N ILE A 17 3.13 -37.17 -10.42
CA ILE A 17 4.04 -38.22 -9.95
C ILE A 17 3.27 -39.42 -9.40
N LEU A 18 2.21 -39.19 -8.62
CA LEU A 18 1.34 -40.27 -8.15
C LEU A 18 0.72 -41.02 -9.33
N VAL A 19 0.20 -40.31 -10.34
CA VAL A 19 -0.39 -40.94 -11.53
C VAL A 19 0.65 -41.72 -12.34
N ASP A 20 1.86 -41.18 -12.56
CA ASP A 20 2.93 -41.90 -13.26
C ASP A 20 3.40 -43.12 -12.42
N ALA A 21 3.39 -43.05 -11.07
CA ALA A 21 3.70 -44.18 -10.20
C ALA A 21 2.66 -45.32 -10.28
N PHE A 22 1.37 -44.97 -10.32
CA PHE A 22 0.29 -45.96 -10.49
C PHE A 22 0.19 -46.51 -11.91
N SER A 23 0.62 -45.75 -12.92
CA SER A 23 0.58 -46.17 -14.33
C SER A 23 1.73 -47.10 -14.71
N SER A 24 2.74 -47.26 -13.83
CA SER A 24 3.79 -48.30 -13.84
C SER A 24 4.09 -48.89 -15.22
N ASP A 25 4.55 -48.04 -16.14
CA ASP A 25 5.20 -48.48 -17.34
C ASP A 25 6.70 -48.60 -16.99
N PRO A 26 7.26 -49.82 -16.86
CA PRO A 26 8.65 -50.03 -16.41
C PRO A 26 9.68 -49.51 -17.42
N SER A 27 9.24 -48.95 -18.55
CA SER A 27 10.05 -48.58 -19.69
C SER A 27 10.98 -47.37 -19.49
N SER A 28 10.93 -46.63 -18.37
CA SER A 28 11.83 -45.47 -18.16
C SER A 28 12.09 -45.09 -16.69
N PRO A 29 12.94 -45.85 -15.96
CA PRO A 29 13.33 -45.52 -14.58
C PRO A 29 14.01 -44.16 -14.44
N LEU A 30 14.65 -43.66 -15.50
CA LEU A 30 15.30 -42.36 -15.55
C LEU A 30 14.29 -41.20 -15.49
N ARG A 31 13.15 -41.33 -16.18
CA ARG A 31 12.09 -40.32 -16.15
C ARG A 31 11.50 -40.18 -14.75
N SER A 32 11.25 -41.29 -14.05
CA SER A 32 10.77 -41.26 -12.67
C SER A 32 11.76 -40.58 -11.72
N ALA A 33 13.06 -40.82 -11.91
CA ALA A 33 14.12 -40.19 -11.11
C ALA A 33 14.19 -38.68 -11.34
N LEU A 34 14.13 -38.22 -12.60
CA LEU A 34 14.07 -36.79 -12.94
C LEU A 34 12.86 -36.09 -12.33
N LEU A 35 11.66 -36.68 -12.48
CA LEU A 35 10.42 -36.12 -11.93
C LEU A 35 10.46 -36.03 -10.41
N GLN A 36 10.97 -37.08 -9.74
CA GLN A 36 11.12 -37.08 -8.30
C GLN A 36 12.12 -36.02 -7.83
N GLY A 37 13.27 -35.90 -8.53
CA GLY A 37 14.25 -34.84 -8.29
C GLY A 37 13.63 -33.45 -8.45
N ALA A 38 12.90 -33.21 -9.54
CA ALA A 38 12.24 -31.94 -9.81
C ALA A 38 11.24 -31.56 -8.72
N TRP A 39 10.43 -32.50 -8.26
CA TRP A 39 9.52 -32.27 -7.15
C TRP A 39 10.24 -31.94 -5.84
N GLN A 40 11.33 -32.65 -5.52
CA GLN A 40 12.18 -32.35 -4.36
C GLN A 40 12.81 -30.96 -4.46
N GLY A 41 13.29 -30.56 -5.64
CA GLY A 41 13.86 -29.24 -5.88
C GLY A 41 12.84 -28.11 -5.69
N ILE A 42 11.61 -28.31 -6.16
CA ILE A 42 10.51 -27.35 -5.96
C ILE A 42 10.13 -27.27 -4.47
N ALA A 43 10.03 -28.42 -3.79
CA ALA A 43 9.73 -28.46 -2.36
C ALA A 43 10.80 -27.76 -1.52
N LEU A 44 12.08 -27.97 -1.85
CA LEU A 44 13.21 -27.30 -1.19
C LEU A 44 13.19 -25.78 -1.43
N SER A 45 12.99 -25.36 -2.68
CA SER A 45 12.85 -23.93 -3.05
C SER A 45 11.72 -23.26 -2.27
N HIS A 46 10.58 -23.96 -2.13
CA HIS A 46 9.45 -23.47 -1.35
C HIS A 46 9.76 -23.40 0.15
N ALA A 47 10.41 -24.42 0.73
CA ALA A 47 10.76 -24.43 2.14
C ALA A 47 11.68 -23.25 2.49
N ILE A 48 12.70 -22.98 1.68
CA ILE A 48 13.62 -21.83 1.86
C ILE A 48 12.87 -20.50 1.87
N ARG A 49 11.82 -20.37 1.04
CA ARG A 49 11.02 -19.14 0.95
C ARG A 49 9.96 -19.01 2.04
N ALA A 50 9.37 -20.12 2.45
CA ALA A 50 8.24 -20.13 3.38
C ALA A 50 8.68 -19.96 4.83
N SER A 51 9.84 -20.52 5.20
CA SER A 51 10.39 -20.41 6.54
C SER A 51 11.69 -19.58 6.52
N PRO A 52 11.70 -18.37 7.12
CA PRO A 52 12.94 -17.64 7.36
C PRO A 52 13.83 -18.34 8.40
N ASP A 53 13.24 -19.26 9.17
CA ASP A 53 13.97 -20.14 10.07
C ASP A 53 14.66 -21.26 9.27
N LEU A 54 16.00 -21.29 9.35
CA LEU A 54 16.86 -22.20 8.57
C LEU A 54 16.66 -23.68 8.95
N ALA A 55 15.95 -23.98 10.05
CA ALA A 55 15.75 -25.34 10.53
C ALA A 55 15.05 -26.25 9.50
N LEU A 56 13.93 -25.81 8.92
CA LEU A 56 13.16 -26.62 7.97
C LEU A 56 13.93 -26.86 6.64
N PRO A 57 14.51 -25.84 5.99
CA PRO A 57 15.32 -26.04 4.79
C PRO A 57 16.53 -26.94 5.04
N ALA A 58 17.19 -26.79 6.19
CA ALA A 58 18.36 -27.59 6.54
C ALA A 58 17.99 -29.08 6.68
N VAL A 59 16.90 -29.40 7.37
CA VAL A 59 16.42 -30.79 7.52
C VAL A 59 16.05 -31.39 6.17
N LEU A 60 15.38 -30.63 5.31
CA LEU A 60 15.01 -31.07 3.96
C LEU A 60 16.25 -31.32 3.08
N ALA A 61 17.21 -30.39 3.09
CA ALA A 61 18.46 -30.53 2.35
C ALA A 61 19.28 -31.74 2.84
N LEU A 62 19.34 -31.97 4.15
CA LEU A 62 20.04 -33.10 4.74
C LEU A 62 19.35 -34.43 4.38
N GLY A 63 18.01 -34.48 4.44
CA GLY A 63 17.23 -35.65 4.03
C GLY A 63 17.39 -35.99 2.55
N VAL A 64 17.40 -34.99 1.66
CA VAL A 64 17.68 -35.19 0.23
C VAL A 64 19.12 -35.65 0.01
N GLY A 65 20.10 -35.04 0.68
CA GLY A 65 21.50 -35.44 0.58
C GLY A 65 21.74 -36.88 1.06
N ALA A 66 21.16 -37.25 2.20
CA ALA A 66 21.22 -38.62 2.73
C ALA A 66 20.61 -39.64 1.76
N LYS A 67 19.49 -39.29 1.11
CA LYS A 67 18.89 -40.14 0.08
C LYS A 67 19.81 -40.32 -1.13
N VAL A 68 20.39 -39.25 -1.66
CA VAL A 68 21.31 -39.33 -2.81
C VAL A 68 22.52 -40.20 -2.48
N ILE A 69 23.09 -40.05 -1.27
CA ILE A 69 24.18 -40.90 -0.80
C ILE A 69 23.72 -42.36 -0.71
N PHE A 70 22.55 -42.62 -0.14
CA PHE A 70 21.98 -43.96 -0.06
C PHE A 70 21.81 -44.59 -1.45
N ASP A 71 21.24 -43.86 -2.41
CA ASP A 71 21.05 -44.32 -3.79
C ASP A 71 22.38 -44.62 -4.50
N ILE A 72 23.44 -43.85 -4.21
CA ILE A 72 24.80 -44.10 -4.73
C ILE A 72 25.41 -45.35 -4.07
N THR A 73 25.27 -45.50 -2.75
CA THR A 73 25.83 -46.65 -2.02
C THR A 73 25.09 -47.95 -2.30
N ALA A 74 23.78 -47.92 -2.49
CA ALA A 74 22.98 -49.08 -2.87
C ALA A 74 23.25 -49.52 -4.32
N ALA A 75 23.86 -48.65 -5.13
CA ALA A 75 24.22 -48.92 -6.51
C ALA A 75 25.63 -49.52 -6.67
N SER A 76 26.44 -49.61 -5.61
CA SER A 76 27.85 -50.02 -5.68
C SER A 76 28.06 -51.54 -5.74
N GLU A 77 27.14 -52.28 -6.36
CA GLU A 77 27.40 -53.67 -6.74
C GLU A 77 28.56 -53.67 -7.76
N PRO A 78 29.61 -54.49 -7.57
CA PRO A 78 30.78 -54.51 -8.44
C PRO A 78 30.39 -55.00 -9.84
N VAL A 79 30.35 -54.09 -10.80
CA VAL A 79 30.14 -54.42 -12.22
C VAL A 79 31.51 -54.67 -12.85
N ASP A 80 31.73 -55.86 -13.39
CA ASP A 80 32.94 -56.20 -14.14
C ASP A 80 33.07 -55.32 -15.39
N THR A 81 34.01 -54.37 -15.35
CA THR A 81 34.22 -53.30 -16.34
C THR A 81 35.15 -53.73 -17.48
N ASP A 82 34.64 -54.45 -18.49
CA ASP A 82 35.45 -54.83 -19.66
C ASP A 82 34.92 -54.33 -21.03
N SER A 83 33.92 -53.44 -21.09
CA SER A 83 33.43 -52.92 -22.40
C SER A 83 33.35 -51.39 -22.48
N ALA A 84 34.13 -50.83 -23.41
CA ALA A 84 34.37 -49.41 -23.66
C ALA A 84 33.20 -48.71 -24.40
N GLY A 85 31.97 -48.85 -23.89
CA GLY A 85 30.77 -48.12 -24.31
C GLY A 85 30.12 -47.38 -23.13
N ALA A 86 30.94 -46.73 -22.31
CA ALA A 86 30.68 -46.51 -20.89
C ALA A 86 29.64 -45.42 -20.54
N LEU A 87 29.35 -44.45 -21.41
CA LEU A 87 28.53 -43.30 -21.01
C LEU A 87 27.02 -43.57 -21.15
N ASP A 88 26.56 -44.13 -22.26
CA ASP A 88 25.14 -44.48 -22.45
C ASP A 88 24.72 -45.74 -21.65
N SER A 89 25.64 -46.70 -21.46
CA SER A 89 25.36 -47.89 -20.65
C SER A 89 25.41 -47.60 -19.14
N ALA A 90 26.31 -46.72 -18.67
CA ALA A 90 26.33 -46.29 -17.27
C ALA A 90 25.07 -45.49 -16.89
N LEU A 91 24.53 -44.68 -17.80
CA LEU A 91 23.27 -43.97 -17.55
C LEU A 91 22.03 -44.87 -17.58
N SER A 92 22.01 -45.92 -18.41
CA SER A 92 20.84 -46.81 -18.55
C SER A 92 20.76 -47.94 -17.53
N ALA A 93 21.89 -48.48 -17.06
CA ALA A 93 21.89 -49.73 -16.29
C ALA A 93 22.41 -49.59 -14.83
N SER A 94 23.15 -48.53 -14.50
CA SER A 94 23.71 -48.38 -13.15
C SER A 94 22.83 -47.51 -12.24
N GLY A 95 22.78 -47.81 -10.94
CA GLY A 95 22.10 -46.94 -9.97
C GLY A 95 22.71 -45.53 -9.90
N THR A 96 23.95 -45.34 -10.38
CA THR A 96 24.58 -44.03 -10.58
C THR A 96 23.80 -43.16 -11.57
N GLY A 97 23.27 -43.74 -12.66
CA GLY A 97 22.44 -43.01 -13.63
C GLY A 97 21.16 -42.43 -12.99
N ARG A 98 20.56 -43.16 -12.04
CA ARG A 98 19.38 -42.70 -11.30
C ARG A 98 19.75 -41.56 -10.35
N ALA A 99 20.88 -41.65 -9.64
CA ALA A 99 21.36 -40.57 -8.77
C ALA A 99 21.71 -39.29 -9.55
N VAL A 100 22.32 -39.41 -10.73
CA VAL A 100 22.59 -38.26 -11.60
C VAL A 100 21.28 -37.64 -12.10
N ALA A 101 20.32 -38.47 -12.51
CA ALA A 101 18.99 -38.02 -12.93
C ALA A 101 18.22 -37.31 -11.82
N THR A 102 18.27 -37.79 -10.56
CA THR A 102 17.63 -37.08 -9.43
C THR A 102 18.28 -35.73 -9.15
N LEU A 103 19.61 -35.63 -9.23
CA LEU A 103 20.33 -34.36 -9.06
C LEU A 103 20.00 -33.34 -10.15
N ILE A 104 19.97 -33.77 -11.42
CA ILE A 104 19.56 -32.91 -12.55
C ILE A 104 18.11 -32.46 -12.36
N GLY A 105 17.23 -33.38 -12.02
CA GLY A 105 15.84 -33.07 -11.69
C GLY A 105 15.74 -32.02 -10.60
N LEU A 106 16.48 -32.20 -9.50
CA LEU A 106 16.49 -31.28 -8.37
C LEU A 106 16.95 -29.87 -8.76
N ALA A 107 18.04 -29.76 -9.52
CA ALA A 107 18.53 -28.48 -10.01
C ALA A 107 17.50 -27.78 -10.91
N LEU A 108 16.90 -28.51 -11.85
CA LEU A 108 15.86 -27.98 -12.74
C LEU A 108 14.60 -27.55 -11.98
N GLY A 109 14.16 -28.35 -11.00
CA GLY A 109 13.01 -28.03 -10.16
C GLY A 109 13.26 -26.78 -9.32
N PHE A 110 14.46 -26.65 -8.76
CA PHE A 110 14.85 -25.50 -7.94
C PHE A 110 14.89 -24.20 -8.76
N VAL A 111 15.64 -24.20 -9.88
CA VAL A 111 15.77 -23.02 -10.77
C VAL A 111 14.44 -22.69 -11.43
N GLY A 112 13.70 -23.70 -11.89
CA GLY A 112 12.38 -23.52 -12.49
C GLY A 112 11.39 -22.87 -11.54
N ALA A 113 11.35 -23.27 -10.27
CA ALA A 113 10.51 -22.64 -9.25
C ALA A 113 10.88 -21.18 -9.00
N ASP A 114 12.15 -20.81 -9.12
CA ASP A 114 12.61 -19.43 -8.98
C ASP A 114 12.15 -18.56 -10.16
N MET A 115 12.39 -19.02 -11.39
CA MET A 115 11.96 -18.32 -12.60
C MET A 115 10.44 -18.17 -12.67
N LEU A 116 9.68 -19.21 -12.34
CA LEU A 116 8.21 -19.16 -12.29
C LEU A 116 7.71 -18.16 -11.25
N ALA A 117 8.32 -18.12 -10.07
CA ALA A 117 7.96 -17.13 -9.06
C ALA A 117 8.25 -15.70 -9.55
N ALA A 118 9.40 -15.47 -10.18
CA ALA A 118 9.74 -14.17 -10.74
C ALA A 118 8.74 -13.73 -11.83
N MET A 119 8.36 -14.64 -12.75
CA MET A 119 7.39 -14.33 -13.81
C MET A 119 6.00 -14.04 -13.26
N VAL A 120 5.59 -14.72 -12.19
CA VAL A 120 4.30 -14.49 -11.53
C VAL A 120 4.30 -13.14 -10.82
N GLU A 121 5.36 -12.83 -10.06
CA GLU A 121 5.47 -11.54 -9.37
C GLU A 121 5.42 -10.38 -10.37
N GLU A 122 6.03 -10.54 -11.54
CA GLU A 122 5.96 -9.55 -12.62
C GLU A 122 4.53 -9.39 -13.18
N ALA A 123 3.80 -10.49 -13.38
CA ALA A 123 2.43 -10.47 -13.86
C ALA A 123 1.45 -9.83 -12.86
N ASP A 124 1.65 -10.03 -11.56
CA ASP A 124 0.85 -9.39 -10.51
C ASP A 124 1.16 -7.89 -10.38
N ASP A 125 2.43 -7.50 -10.51
CA ASP A 125 2.84 -6.10 -10.54
C ASP A 125 2.24 -5.34 -11.74
N GLU A 126 2.05 -6.01 -12.88
CA GLU A 126 1.40 -5.43 -14.06
C GLU A 126 -0.11 -5.20 -13.84
N LYS A 127 -0.81 -6.20 -13.28
CA LYS A 127 -2.24 -6.08 -12.96
C LYS A 127 -2.54 -4.95 -11.99
N ASP A 128 -1.67 -4.73 -11.01
CA ASP A 128 -1.85 -3.64 -10.05
C ASP A 128 -1.62 -2.26 -10.68
N LYS A 129 -0.66 -2.12 -11.61
CA LYS A 129 -0.49 -0.89 -12.39
C LYS A 129 -1.72 -0.58 -13.24
N ASP A 130 -2.31 -1.59 -13.86
CA ASP A 130 -3.52 -1.41 -14.66
C ASP A 130 -4.75 -1.03 -13.83
N LYS A 131 -4.89 -1.61 -12.63
CA LYS A 131 -5.93 -1.20 -11.67
C LYS A 131 -5.76 0.25 -11.24
N ASP A 132 -4.54 0.67 -10.89
CA ASP A 132 -4.25 2.04 -10.50
C ASP A 132 -4.53 3.02 -11.67
N LYS A 133 -4.12 2.66 -12.89
CA LYS A 133 -4.39 3.45 -14.10
C LYS A 133 -5.88 3.53 -14.42
N LYS A 134 -6.64 2.45 -14.22
CA LYS A 134 -8.10 2.44 -14.38
C LYS A 134 -8.77 3.33 -13.35
N LYS A 135 -8.36 3.25 -12.09
CA LYS A 135 -8.88 4.09 -11.00
C LYS A 135 -8.58 5.57 -11.22
N GLU A 136 -7.40 5.90 -11.74
CA GLU A 136 -7.05 7.27 -12.13
C GLU A 136 -7.95 7.80 -13.25
N ARG A 137 -8.17 7.00 -14.31
CA ARG A 137 -9.10 7.33 -15.40
C ARG A 137 -10.54 7.51 -14.91
N GLU A 138 -11.00 6.70 -13.96
CA GLU A 138 -12.34 6.86 -13.37
C GLU A 138 -12.44 8.14 -12.54
N LYS A 139 -11.42 8.45 -11.73
CA LYS A 139 -11.36 9.70 -10.96
C LYS A 139 -11.30 10.94 -11.86
N GLU A 140 -10.63 10.85 -12.99
CA GLU A 140 -10.62 11.93 -13.99
C GLU A 140 -12.00 12.11 -14.66
N LYS A 141 -12.66 11.01 -15.04
CA LYS A 141 -14.03 11.04 -15.57
C LYS A 141 -15.02 11.63 -14.56
N GLU A 142 -14.86 11.33 -13.28
CA GLU A 142 -15.70 11.89 -12.21
C GLU A 142 -15.47 13.40 -12.06
N LYS A 143 -14.22 13.85 -12.00
CA LYS A 143 -13.88 15.28 -11.98
C LYS A 143 -14.45 16.02 -13.20
N GLU A 144 -14.42 15.41 -14.38
CA GLU A 144 -14.98 16.00 -15.59
C GLU A 144 -16.52 16.09 -15.54
N ARG A 145 -17.21 15.10 -14.95
CA ARG A 145 -18.66 15.17 -14.70
C ARG A 145 -19.01 16.30 -13.75
N ASP A 146 -18.23 16.50 -12.69
CA ASP A 146 -18.48 17.60 -11.76
C ASP A 146 -18.21 18.98 -12.38
N ARG A 147 -17.18 19.10 -13.23
CA ARG A 147 -16.96 20.32 -14.02
C ARG A 147 -18.14 20.62 -14.97
N ARG A 148 -18.72 19.59 -15.60
CA ARG A 148 -19.93 19.76 -16.43
C ARG A 148 -21.12 20.25 -15.61
N ARG A 149 -21.38 19.63 -14.46
CA ARG A 149 -22.45 20.06 -13.53
C ARG A 149 -22.27 21.50 -13.06
N ALA A 150 -21.03 21.94 -12.83
CA ALA A 150 -20.74 23.33 -12.46
C ALA A 150 -21.09 24.29 -13.60
N ARG A 151 -20.67 23.98 -14.84
CA ARG A 151 -21.00 24.78 -16.03
C ARG A 151 -22.51 24.85 -16.28
N ASP A 152 -23.24 23.75 -16.10
CA ASP A 152 -24.69 23.74 -16.27
C ASP A 152 -25.40 24.58 -15.20
N LYS A 153 -24.92 24.56 -13.94
CA LYS A 153 -25.43 25.45 -12.89
C LYS A 153 -25.22 26.92 -13.23
N ASP A 154 -24.08 27.29 -13.80
CA ASP A 154 -23.80 28.68 -14.16
C ASP A 154 -24.64 29.12 -15.36
N ARG A 155 -24.84 28.28 -16.38
CA ARG A 155 -25.80 28.54 -17.46
C ARG A 155 -27.21 28.79 -16.92
N HIS A 156 -27.64 27.97 -15.96
CA HIS A 156 -28.98 28.11 -15.38
C HIS A 156 -29.15 29.40 -14.56
N LYS A 157 -28.07 29.93 -13.96
CA LYS A 157 -28.07 31.24 -13.29
C LYS A 157 -28.18 32.38 -14.30
N ASP A 158 -27.44 32.29 -15.41
CA ASP A 158 -27.50 33.30 -16.48
C ASP A 158 -28.89 33.37 -17.11
N ASP A 159 -29.52 32.22 -17.35
CA ASP A 159 -30.90 32.16 -17.87
C ASP A 159 -31.90 32.77 -16.88
N ARG A 160 -31.77 32.48 -15.57
CA ARG A 160 -32.58 33.16 -14.54
C ARG A 160 -32.34 34.66 -14.51
N HIS A 161 -31.10 35.11 -14.74
CA HIS A 161 -30.79 36.54 -14.75
C HIS A 161 -31.43 37.23 -15.96
N ARG A 162 -31.33 36.61 -17.14
CA ARG A 162 -32.03 37.09 -18.35
C ARG A 162 -33.54 37.15 -18.18
N GLU A 163 -34.13 36.14 -17.54
CA GLU A 163 -35.58 36.10 -17.30
C GLU A 163 -36.03 37.16 -16.28
N ARG A 164 -35.21 37.45 -15.26
CA ARG A 164 -35.43 38.57 -14.33
C ARG A 164 -35.38 39.93 -15.03
N HIS A 165 -34.46 40.13 -15.97
CA HIS A 165 -34.42 41.36 -16.76
C HIS A 165 -35.67 41.49 -17.64
N ARG A 166 -36.04 40.41 -18.35
CA ARG A 166 -37.23 40.40 -19.22
C ARG A 166 -38.52 40.72 -18.46
N THR A 167 -38.73 40.08 -17.30
CA THR A 167 -39.89 40.35 -16.44
C THR A 167 -39.83 41.72 -15.74
N GLY A 168 -38.62 42.22 -15.47
CA GLY A 168 -38.39 43.57 -14.95
C GLY A 168 -38.82 44.65 -15.95
N ASP A 169 -38.42 44.50 -17.21
CA ASP A 169 -38.76 45.42 -18.29
C ASP A 169 -40.27 45.42 -18.58
N GLU A 170 -40.93 44.26 -18.59
CA GLU A 170 -42.40 44.17 -18.71
C GLU A 170 -43.12 44.88 -17.55
N ARG A 171 -42.66 44.71 -16.31
CA ARG A 171 -43.23 45.43 -15.15
C ARG A 171 -42.97 46.93 -15.22
N ALA A 172 -41.82 47.35 -15.74
CA ALA A 172 -41.49 48.76 -15.93
C ALA A 172 -42.39 49.40 -16.99
N LEU A 173 -42.63 48.72 -18.11
CA LEU A 173 -43.57 49.15 -19.14
C LEU A 173 -45.02 49.22 -18.59
N ALA A 174 -45.47 48.21 -17.85
CA ALA A 174 -46.79 48.22 -17.21
C ALA A 174 -46.93 49.36 -16.17
N ARG A 175 -45.86 49.71 -15.45
CA ARG A 175 -45.83 50.88 -14.54
C ARG A 175 -45.90 52.20 -15.29
N LYS A 176 -45.21 52.32 -16.44
CA LYS A 176 -45.25 53.53 -17.26
C LYS A 176 -46.67 53.78 -17.78
N ASP A 177 -47.32 52.75 -18.28
CA ASP A 177 -48.71 52.82 -18.77
C ASP A 177 -49.69 53.24 -17.64
N ARG A 178 -49.47 52.74 -16.41
CA ARG A 178 -50.25 53.17 -15.22
C ARG A 178 -49.95 54.61 -14.79
N ARG A 179 -48.73 55.11 -15.02
CA ARG A 179 -48.33 56.49 -14.68
C ARG A 179 -48.91 57.48 -15.68
N GLU A 180 -48.91 57.15 -16.96
CA GLU A 180 -49.56 57.97 -18.00
C GLU A 180 -51.07 58.11 -17.73
N ARG A 181 -51.74 57.06 -17.26
CA ARG A 181 -53.13 57.16 -16.77
C ARG A 181 -53.34 58.01 -15.52
N ARG A 182 -52.29 58.29 -14.73
CA ARG A 182 -52.39 59.14 -13.52
C ARG A 182 -52.03 60.60 -13.77
N VAL A 183 -51.41 60.94 -14.89
CA VAL A 183 -51.01 62.33 -15.21
C VAL A 183 -52.20 63.19 -15.71
N SER A 184 -53.37 62.58 -15.92
CA SER A 184 -54.63 63.31 -16.16
C SER A 184 -55.27 63.91 -14.90
N GLY A 185 -54.70 63.70 -13.70
CA GLY A 185 -55.30 64.11 -12.44
C GLY A 185 -54.42 65.03 -11.60
N THR A 186 -54.72 66.33 -11.66
CA THR A 186 -54.59 67.34 -10.59
C THR A 186 -53.24 67.55 -9.87
N GLY A 187 -52.63 68.68 -10.24
CA GLY A 187 -51.93 69.67 -9.40
C GLY A 187 -51.25 69.24 -8.09
N ILE A 188 -49.92 69.20 -8.12
CA ILE A 188 -49.07 69.27 -6.92
C ILE A 188 -47.98 70.34 -7.16
N PRO A 189 -47.76 71.29 -6.24
CA PRO A 189 -46.81 72.39 -6.40
C PRO A 189 -45.33 71.96 -6.28
N PRO A 190 -44.40 72.76 -6.84
CA PRO A 190 -42.98 72.42 -6.95
C PRO A 190 -42.23 72.60 -5.63
N MET A 191 -41.38 71.61 -5.28
CA MET A 191 -40.43 71.68 -4.16
C MET A 191 -39.03 72.09 -4.65
N PRO A 192 -38.20 72.72 -3.79
CA PRO A 192 -36.93 73.32 -4.20
C PRO A 192 -35.80 72.30 -4.36
N LEU A 193 -34.94 72.58 -5.34
CA LEU A 193 -33.73 71.85 -5.72
C LEU A 193 -32.68 71.86 -4.59
N LEU A 194 -32.30 70.69 -4.09
CA LEU A 194 -31.08 70.48 -3.31
C LEU A 194 -29.97 69.95 -4.24
N ALA A 195 -28.83 70.63 -4.21
CA ALA A 195 -27.68 70.43 -5.08
C ALA A 195 -27.00 69.04 -4.93
N PRO A 196 -26.41 68.49 -6.01
CA PRO A 196 -25.71 67.21 -5.97
C PRO A 196 -24.33 67.31 -5.29
N PRO A 197 -23.92 66.30 -4.49
CA PRO A 197 -22.58 66.23 -3.93
C PRO A 197 -21.53 65.86 -4.99
N ALA A 198 -20.34 66.42 -4.81
CA ALA A 198 -19.18 66.44 -5.69
C ALA A 198 -18.64 65.05 -6.11
N PRO A 199 -17.93 64.97 -7.26
CA PRO A 199 -17.31 63.75 -7.77
C PRO A 199 -16.09 63.31 -6.93
N TYR A 200 -16.01 62.02 -6.61
CA TYR A 200 -14.86 61.39 -5.97
C TYR A 200 -13.61 61.42 -6.88
N PRO A 201 -12.40 61.60 -6.33
CA PRO A 201 -11.17 61.63 -7.12
C PRO A 201 -10.79 60.26 -7.68
N ALA A 202 -10.32 60.27 -8.92
CA ALA A 202 -9.85 59.12 -9.68
C ALA A 202 -8.63 58.45 -9.02
N ILE A 203 -8.75 57.16 -8.70
CA ILE A 203 -7.64 56.32 -8.26
C ILE A 203 -6.80 55.96 -9.49
N VAL A 204 -5.59 56.52 -9.53
CA VAL A 204 -4.54 56.25 -10.52
C VAL A 204 -4.09 54.78 -10.38
N ARG A 205 -4.28 53.99 -11.45
CA ARG A 205 -3.65 52.66 -11.58
C ARG A 205 -2.18 52.83 -12.03
N PRO A 206 -1.21 52.20 -11.35
CA PRO A 206 0.15 52.14 -11.87
C PRO A 206 0.24 51.20 -13.10
N PRO A 207 1.17 51.47 -14.03
CA PRO A 207 1.34 50.69 -15.25
C PRO A 207 1.89 49.29 -14.95
N TYR A 208 1.37 48.30 -15.68
CA TYR A 208 1.88 46.94 -15.71
C TYR A 208 3.36 46.94 -16.12
N ALA A 209 4.23 46.53 -15.21
CA ALA A 209 5.55 46.05 -15.57
C ALA A 209 5.37 44.66 -16.20
N ASP A 210 5.82 44.57 -17.45
CA ASP A 210 6.01 43.34 -18.19
C ASP A 210 6.95 42.42 -17.39
N SER A 211 6.43 41.30 -16.92
CA SER A 211 7.19 40.28 -16.22
C SER A 211 6.67 38.93 -16.68
N THR A 212 7.49 38.31 -17.50
CA THR A 212 7.43 36.90 -17.86
C THR A 212 7.02 36.04 -16.66
N PRO A 213 6.05 35.12 -16.80
CA PRO A 213 5.61 34.27 -15.70
C PRO A 213 6.70 33.25 -15.39
N THR A 214 7.62 33.61 -14.50
CA THR A 214 8.39 32.64 -13.73
C THR A 214 7.43 32.02 -12.71
N PRO A 215 7.29 30.69 -12.64
CA PRO A 215 6.47 30.05 -11.63
C PRO A 215 7.13 30.29 -10.27
N SER A 216 6.66 31.32 -9.57
CA SER A 216 6.97 31.54 -8.17
C SER A 216 6.26 30.44 -7.38
N THR A 217 6.96 29.32 -7.23
CA THR A 217 6.73 28.34 -6.18
C THR A 217 6.67 29.13 -4.88
N THR A 218 5.47 29.25 -4.32
CA THR A 218 5.24 29.80 -2.99
C THR A 218 6.13 29.04 -2.01
N SER A 219 7.20 29.70 -1.55
CA SER A 219 8.08 29.24 -0.50
C SER A 219 7.31 29.10 0.81
N GLN A 220 6.70 27.93 1.03
CA GLN A 220 6.53 27.33 2.36
C GLN A 220 7.74 26.46 2.73
N SER A 221 8.90 26.68 2.12
CA SER A 221 10.09 25.85 2.25
C SER A 221 11.05 26.26 3.38
N HIS A 222 10.82 27.37 4.09
CA HIS A 222 11.79 27.88 5.07
C HIS A 222 11.74 27.26 6.48
N ILE A 223 10.87 26.27 6.74
CA ILE A 223 10.82 25.57 8.04
C ILE A 223 11.51 24.19 7.99
N PHE A 224 11.89 23.68 6.81
CA PHE A 224 12.51 22.35 6.68
C PHE A 224 14.02 22.36 6.40
N SER A 225 14.64 23.54 6.38
CA SER A 225 16.04 23.71 6.02
C SER A 225 16.91 23.74 7.28
N ASN A 226 17.36 22.57 7.76
CA ASN A 226 18.75 22.36 8.23
C ASN A 226 19.06 21.00 8.90
N ASN A 227 18.10 20.10 9.11
CA ASN A 227 18.40 18.73 9.57
C ASN A 227 18.16 17.71 8.44
N ALA A 228 19.06 17.64 7.46
CA ALA A 228 18.92 16.81 6.26
C ALA A 228 19.02 15.28 6.49
N TYR A 229 19.03 14.84 7.75
CA TYR A 229 19.03 13.44 8.17
C TYR A 229 18.21 13.24 9.45
N GLU A 230 17.10 13.97 9.62
CA GLU A 230 16.12 13.54 10.62
C GLU A 230 15.59 12.17 10.21
N ASP A 231 16.06 11.15 10.93
CA ASP A 231 15.55 9.80 10.86
C ASP A 231 14.02 9.86 10.98
N ILE A 232 13.29 9.11 10.15
CA ILE A 232 11.81 9.13 10.08
C ILE A 232 11.18 8.91 11.47
N THR A 233 11.94 8.30 12.37
CA THR A 233 11.59 8.01 13.75
C THR A 233 11.52 9.26 14.66
N THR A 234 12.15 10.38 14.30
CA THR A 234 12.25 11.58 15.15
C THR A 234 11.03 12.49 15.10
N VAL A 235 10.10 12.27 14.15
CA VAL A 235 8.81 12.99 14.12
C VAL A 235 7.95 12.45 15.27
N ASP A 236 8.24 12.89 16.48
CA ASP A 236 7.52 12.49 17.68
C ASP A 236 6.20 13.29 17.82
N THR A 237 5.29 12.76 18.61
CA THR A 237 3.95 13.32 18.89
C THR A 237 4.00 14.73 19.49
N ASN A 238 5.16 15.11 20.05
CA ASN A 238 5.45 16.41 20.62
C ASN A 238 6.17 17.37 19.65
N SER A 239 6.34 17.00 18.38
CA SER A 239 6.99 17.85 17.39
C SER A 239 6.25 19.19 17.31
N THR A 240 7.01 20.29 17.40
CA THR A 240 6.51 21.68 17.33
C THR A 240 5.79 21.99 16.01
N LEU A 241 5.97 21.15 14.99
CA LEU A 241 5.24 21.23 13.72
C LEU A 241 3.75 20.92 13.85
N ILE A 242 3.34 20.24 14.93
CA ILE A 242 1.94 19.88 15.18
C ILE A 242 1.35 20.91 16.14
N SER A 243 0.40 21.73 15.65
CA SER A 243 -0.26 22.75 16.47
C SER A 243 -0.77 22.17 17.80
N SER A 244 -0.38 22.81 18.90
CA SER A 244 -0.74 22.43 20.27
C SER A 244 -2.24 22.53 20.58
N SER A 245 -3.02 23.16 19.69
CA SER A 245 -4.48 23.30 19.82
C SER A 245 -5.27 22.01 19.57
N ARG A 246 -4.63 20.95 19.05
CA ARG A 246 -5.29 19.68 18.73
C ARG A 246 -5.38 18.74 19.92
N THR A 247 -6.45 17.94 19.95
CA THR A 247 -6.58 16.87 20.96
C THR A 247 -5.40 15.90 20.86
N PRO A 248 -5.00 15.21 21.94
CA PRO A 248 -3.87 14.27 21.89
C PRO A 248 -4.00 13.22 20.77
N GLN A 249 -5.21 12.69 20.55
CA GLN A 249 -5.48 11.72 19.47
C GLN A 249 -5.35 12.35 18.08
N GLU A 250 -5.82 13.58 17.88
CA GLU A 250 -5.62 14.31 16.62
C GLU A 250 -4.15 14.63 16.36
N ARG A 251 -3.36 14.89 17.41
CA ARG A 251 -1.91 15.09 17.29
C ARG A 251 -1.22 13.82 16.81
N GLU A 252 -1.60 12.65 17.32
CA GLU A 252 -1.07 11.36 16.83
C GLU A 252 -1.43 11.10 15.36
N ILE A 253 -2.69 11.36 14.96
CA ILE A 253 -3.12 11.22 13.56
C ILE A 253 -2.32 12.18 12.66
N ALA A 254 -2.09 13.41 13.12
CA ALA A 254 -1.29 14.39 12.41
C ALA A 254 0.18 13.95 12.28
N ALA A 255 0.77 13.40 13.34
CA ALA A 255 2.13 12.85 13.34
C ALA A 255 2.27 11.70 12.33
N LEU A 256 1.32 10.76 12.31
CA LEU A 256 1.31 9.65 11.35
C LEU A 256 1.21 10.14 9.90
N ARG A 257 0.36 11.15 9.63
CA ARG A 257 0.26 11.76 8.30
C ARG A 257 1.53 12.51 7.90
N ALA A 258 2.19 13.17 8.86
CA ALA A 258 3.48 13.80 8.63
C ALA A 258 4.56 12.76 8.29
N ARG A 259 4.65 11.67 9.06
CA ARG A 259 5.56 10.54 8.78
C ARG A 259 5.29 9.90 7.41
N ALA A 260 4.02 9.71 7.05
CA ALA A 260 3.64 9.22 5.72
C ALA A 260 4.11 10.17 4.61
N SER A 261 3.98 11.49 4.81
CA SER A 261 4.42 12.50 3.85
C SER A 261 5.95 12.51 3.70
N LEU A 262 6.67 12.38 4.81
CA LEU A 262 8.13 12.28 4.84
C LEU A 262 8.64 11.00 4.16
N ALA A 263 7.95 9.87 4.37
CA ALA A 263 8.26 8.64 3.66
C ALA A 263 8.04 8.77 2.13
N ASP A 264 7.04 9.54 1.67
CA ASP A 264 6.84 9.79 0.23
C ASP A 264 7.88 10.75 -0.36
N SER A 265 8.34 11.77 0.39
CA SER A 265 9.43 12.63 -0.08
C SER A 265 10.73 11.84 -0.27
N GLU A 266 11.10 11.00 0.69
CA GLU A 266 12.27 10.10 0.57
C GLU A 266 12.12 9.14 -0.60
N ARG A 267 10.94 8.55 -0.77
CA ARG A 267 10.65 7.69 -1.92
C ARG A 267 10.87 8.40 -3.26
N ARG A 268 10.50 9.68 -3.39
CA ARG A 268 10.70 10.45 -4.63
C ARG A 268 12.18 10.73 -4.87
N ARG A 269 12.91 11.13 -3.83
CA ARG A 269 14.36 11.30 -3.88
C ARG A 269 15.06 10.01 -4.36
N PHE A 270 14.76 8.86 -3.76
CA PHE A 270 15.35 7.59 -4.19
C PHE A 270 14.96 7.16 -5.61
N LYS A 271 13.80 7.59 -6.13
CA LYS A 271 13.47 7.38 -7.54
C LYS A 271 14.34 8.21 -8.48
N GLU A 272 14.67 9.44 -8.09
CA GLU A 272 15.56 10.30 -8.87
C GLU A 272 16.99 9.77 -8.82
N GLU A 273 17.49 9.41 -7.63
CA GLU A 273 18.81 8.78 -7.47
C GLU A 273 18.91 7.45 -8.25
N LYS A 274 17.85 6.65 -8.29
CA LYS A 274 17.79 5.46 -9.14
C LYS A 274 17.97 5.80 -10.62
N LYS A 275 17.26 6.82 -11.13
CA LYS A 275 17.39 7.24 -12.53
C LYS A 275 18.80 7.72 -12.84
N TRP A 276 19.42 8.43 -11.91
CA TRP A 276 20.80 8.91 -12.06
C TRP A 276 21.79 7.74 -12.09
N ALA A 277 21.63 6.75 -11.21
CA ALA A 277 22.45 5.53 -11.23
C ALA A 277 22.28 4.74 -12.54
N GLN A 278 21.05 4.65 -13.05
CA GLN A 278 20.79 4.03 -14.35
C GLN A 278 21.45 4.80 -15.50
N ALA A 279 21.40 6.13 -15.50
CA ALA A 279 22.08 6.95 -16.50
C ALA A 279 23.60 6.81 -16.45
N ALA A 280 24.16 6.54 -15.27
CA ALA A 280 25.59 6.25 -15.06
C ALA A 280 25.97 4.79 -15.37
N ASN A 281 25.03 3.95 -15.83
CA ASN A 281 25.21 2.50 -16.02
C ASN A 281 25.65 1.73 -14.76
N ASP A 282 25.36 2.24 -13.56
CA ASP A 282 25.63 1.56 -12.28
C ASP A 282 24.38 0.76 -11.85
N THR A 283 24.32 -0.49 -12.32
CA THR A 283 23.18 -1.39 -12.10
C THR A 283 23.04 -1.81 -10.63
N ALA A 284 24.15 -1.98 -9.93
CA ALA A 284 24.16 -2.36 -8.51
C ALA A 284 23.55 -1.26 -7.64
N ARG A 285 23.98 -0.01 -7.84
CA ARG A 285 23.39 1.14 -7.14
C ARG A 285 21.94 1.36 -7.53
N ALA A 286 21.58 1.21 -8.80
CA ALA A 286 20.19 1.31 -9.23
C ALA A 286 19.28 0.25 -8.56
N ALA A 287 19.77 -0.98 -8.36
CA ALA A 287 19.07 -2.03 -7.64
C ALA A 287 18.89 -1.68 -6.15
N GLN A 288 19.94 -1.16 -5.50
CA GLN A 288 19.87 -0.69 -4.11
C GLN A 288 18.83 0.43 -3.95
N MET A 289 18.84 1.45 -4.82
CA MET A 289 17.85 2.54 -4.80
C MET A 289 16.44 2.01 -5.06
N ALA A 290 16.27 1.02 -5.95
CA ALA A 290 14.98 0.39 -6.18
C ALA A 290 14.44 -0.31 -4.92
N TRP A 291 15.29 -0.98 -4.15
CA TRP A 291 14.92 -1.57 -2.86
C TRP A 291 14.47 -0.51 -1.86
N GLN A 292 15.20 0.62 -1.76
CA GLN A 292 14.79 1.75 -0.92
C GLN A 292 13.42 2.30 -1.33
N VAL A 293 13.18 2.53 -2.62
CA VAL A 293 11.86 2.97 -3.12
C VAL A 293 10.74 2.02 -2.69
N LYS A 294 10.97 0.70 -2.74
CA LYS A 294 10.00 -0.31 -2.28
C LYS A 294 9.76 -0.19 -0.77
N ARG A 295 10.82 -0.10 0.02
CA ARG A 295 10.76 0.06 1.49
C ARG A 295 9.97 1.30 1.90
N TYR A 296 10.31 2.48 1.37
CA TYR A 296 9.62 3.73 1.71
C TYR A 296 8.17 3.77 1.21
N LYS A 297 7.87 3.13 0.07
CA LYS A 297 6.48 2.94 -0.38
C LYS A 297 5.67 2.11 0.61
N ALA A 298 6.26 1.05 1.18
CA ALA A 298 5.62 0.24 2.20
C ALA A 298 5.38 1.03 3.50
N LEU A 299 6.38 1.77 3.98
CA LEU A 299 6.28 2.64 5.17
C LEU A 299 5.19 3.72 5.01
N MET A 300 5.16 4.40 3.86
CA MET A 300 4.12 5.38 3.57
C MET A 300 2.71 4.76 3.64
N ARG A 301 2.53 3.56 3.07
CA ARG A 301 1.26 2.83 3.12
C ARG A 301 0.89 2.40 4.54
N SER A 302 1.83 1.93 5.35
CA SER A 302 1.56 1.53 6.74
C SER A 302 1.11 2.72 7.59
N PHE A 303 1.81 3.86 7.51
CA PHE A 303 1.44 5.06 8.25
C PHE A 303 0.09 5.63 7.83
N THR A 304 -0.22 5.59 6.53
CA THR A 304 -1.53 6.04 6.02
C THR A 304 -2.65 5.15 6.58
N ARG A 305 -2.48 3.82 6.54
CA ARG A 305 -3.45 2.87 7.07
C ARG A 305 -3.65 3.03 8.58
N GLU A 306 -2.57 3.26 9.32
CA GLU A 306 -2.64 3.48 10.77
C GLU A 306 -3.35 4.81 11.10
N ALA A 307 -3.04 5.88 10.37
CA ALA A 307 -3.74 7.16 10.52
C ALA A 307 -5.25 7.02 10.25
N ASP A 308 -5.61 6.31 9.19
CA ASP A 308 -7.01 6.06 8.83
C ASP A 308 -7.72 5.21 9.89
N ALA A 309 -7.04 4.18 10.42
CA ALA A 309 -7.58 3.36 11.52
C ALA A 309 -7.85 4.20 12.78
N LYS A 310 -6.94 5.12 13.14
CA LYS A 310 -7.12 6.03 14.28
C LYS A 310 -8.28 7.02 14.06
N ILE A 311 -8.49 7.49 12.83
CA ILE A 311 -9.65 8.34 12.50
C ILE A 311 -10.96 7.58 12.67
N VAL A 312 -11.01 6.32 12.22
CA VAL A 312 -12.18 5.47 12.41
C VAL A 312 -12.42 5.21 13.89
N ALA A 313 -11.38 4.93 14.68
CA ALA A 313 -11.49 4.74 16.12
C ALA A 313 -12.01 6.00 16.84
N LEU A 314 -11.50 7.18 16.47
CA LEU A 314 -11.96 8.47 16.99
C LEU A 314 -13.47 8.70 16.73
N ASN A 315 -13.93 8.38 15.51
CA ASN A 315 -15.34 8.54 15.14
C ASN A 315 -16.26 7.45 15.73
N THR A 316 -15.70 6.28 16.04
CA THR A 316 -16.44 5.14 16.60
C THR A 316 -16.50 5.20 18.12
N GLN A 317 -15.65 6.00 18.77
CA GLN A 317 -15.66 6.15 20.21
C GLN A 317 -17.04 6.69 20.61
N PRO A 318 -17.83 5.91 21.39
CA PRO A 318 -19.14 6.37 21.82
C PRO A 318 -18.95 7.71 22.55
N PRO A 319 -19.85 8.68 22.37
CA PRO A 319 -19.75 9.95 23.07
C PRO A 319 -19.62 9.60 24.54
N SER A 320 -18.44 9.90 25.10
CA SER A 320 -18.10 9.66 26.49
C SER A 320 -19.32 10.02 27.31
N LYS A 321 -19.96 8.99 27.90
CA LYS A 321 -21.21 9.15 28.66
C LYS A 321 -20.94 10.30 29.60
N ALA A 322 -21.65 11.42 29.38
CA ALA A 322 -21.36 12.67 30.06
C ALA A 322 -21.13 12.35 31.54
N PRO A 323 -20.02 12.83 32.15
CA PRO A 323 -19.73 12.51 33.53
C PRO A 323 -21.03 12.71 34.31
N PRO A 324 -21.49 11.70 35.09
CA PRO A 324 -22.76 11.78 35.77
C PRO A 324 -22.80 13.14 36.46
N PRO A 325 -23.89 13.92 36.28
CA PRO A 325 -23.97 15.27 36.84
C PRO A 325 -23.54 15.13 38.28
N ILE A 326 -22.43 15.79 38.62
CA ILE A 326 -21.83 15.71 39.95
C ILE A 326 -22.97 16.04 40.90
N ALA A 327 -23.55 15.01 41.51
CA ALA A 327 -24.58 15.18 42.51
C ALA A 327 -23.92 16.07 43.55
N ALA A 328 -24.44 17.30 43.69
CA ALA A 328 -23.84 18.37 44.45
C ALA A 328 -23.31 17.81 45.78
N LEU A 329 -21.99 17.60 45.84
CA LEU A 329 -21.33 17.21 47.07
C LEU A 329 -21.54 18.39 48.01
N PRO A 330 -22.13 18.17 49.21
CA PRO A 330 -22.35 19.25 50.14
C PRO A 330 -21.02 19.91 50.45
N THR A 331 -20.99 21.23 50.27
CA THR A 331 -19.91 22.12 50.68
C THR A 331 -19.59 21.90 52.16
N ARG A 332 -18.63 21.01 52.46
CA ARG A 332 -18.07 20.90 53.80
C ARG A 332 -16.99 21.99 53.94
N SER A 333 -17.45 23.13 54.43
CA SER A 333 -16.64 24.18 55.02
C SER A 333 -15.85 23.63 56.21
N SER A 334 -14.53 23.56 56.06
CA SER A 334 -13.51 23.56 57.11
C SER A 334 -12.16 23.44 56.42
N SER A 335 -11.06 24.09 56.75
CA SER A 335 -10.64 25.11 57.71
C SER A 335 -9.14 25.27 57.38
N PRO A 336 -8.53 26.47 57.34
CA PRO A 336 -7.10 26.57 57.08
C PRO A 336 -6.33 26.36 58.39
N GLU A 337 -5.89 25.13 58.66
CA GLU A 337 -4.86 24.90 59.66
C GLU A 337 -3.52 24.57 59.02
N SER A 338 -2.65 25.55 59.14
CA SER A 338 -1.20 25.46 59.15
C SER A 338 -0.71 24.32 60.04
N PHE A 339 0.06 23.36 59.48
CA PHE A 339 1.04 22.64 60.29
C PHE A 339 2.29 22.24 59.49
N THR A 340 3.36 22.91 59.91
CA THR A 340 4.80 22.63 59.85
C THR A 340 5.34 21.22 59.55
N LYS A 341 6.34 21.25 58.65
CA LYS A 341 7.66 20.56 58.66
C LYS A 341 7.82 19.08 58.24
N PRO A 342 9.00 18.75 57.67
CA PRO A 342 9.26 17.56 56.85
C PRO A 342 9.83 16.39 57.67
N MET A 343 9.61 15.17 57.18
CA MET A 343 10.34 13.97 57.57
C MET A 343 10.97 13.31 56.32
N PRO A 344 12.21 12.81 56.40
CA PRO A 344 12.88 12.14 55.30
C PRO A 344 12.40 10.70 55.19
N MET A 345 11.92 10.31 54.01
CA MET A 345 11.62 8.92 53.69
C MET A 345 12.91 8.18 53.31
N PRO A 346 13.09 6.92 53.73
CA PRO A 346 14.25 6.10 53.37
C PRO A 346 14.15 5.64 51.90
N VAL A 347 15.27 5.76 51.20
CA VAL A 347 15.47 5.29 49.83
C VAL A 347 15.32 3.77 49.76
N PRO A 348 14.41 3.20 48.94
CA PRO A 348 14.41 1.77 48.68
C PRO A 348 15.58 1.41 47.76
N ARG A 349 16.43 0.51 48.25
CA ARG A 349 17.58 -0.07 47.56
C ARG A 349 17.08 -0.90 46.35
N PRO A 350 17.62 -0.73 45.13
CA PRO A 350 17.22 -1.55 43.99
C PRO A 350 17.71 -3.00 44.16
N ALA A 351 16.78 -3.95 44.04
CA ALA A 351 17.09 -5.36 43.94
C ALA A 351 17.75 -5.69 42.58
N PRO A 352 18.64 -6.69 42.51
CA PRO A 352 19.32 -7.06 41.28
C PRO A 352 18.36 -7.60 40.24
N ILE A 353 18.41 -7.01 39.04
CA ILE A 353 17.71 -7.47 37.84
C ILE A 353 18.24 -8.86 37.50
N LYS A 354 17.41 -9.89 37.73
CA LYS A 354 17.59 -11.19 37.09
C LYS A 354 17.04 -11.07 35.67
N THR A 355 17.94 -11.10 34.70
CA THR A 355 17.63 -11.28 33.28
C THR A 355 17.04 -12.67 33.06
N ALA A 356 15.73 -12.79 33.21
CA ALA A 356 14.97 -13.91 32.67
C ALA A 356 14.53 -13.53 31.25
N ALA A 357 15.21 -14.11 30.26
CA ALA A 357 14.76 -14.11 28.88
C ALA A 357 13.47 -14.95 28.78
N GLU A 358 12.33 -14.28 28.80
CA GLU A 358 11.03 -14.91 28.58
C GLU A 358 10.68 -14.77 27.09
N ASN A 359 10.83 -15.89 26.38
CA ASN A 359 10.38 -16.06 25.01
C ASN A 359 8.84 -16.06 24.99
N VAL A 360 8.25 -14.92 24.65
CA VAL A 360 6.82 -14.81 24.37
C VAL A 360 6.54 -15.42 22.99
N TRP A 361 6.08 -16.67 22.98
CA TRP A 361 5.46 -17.29 21.81
C TRP A 361 4.01 -16.82 21.70
N ILE A 362 3.71 -15.95 20.74
CA ILE A 362 2.33 -15.62 20.37
C ILE A 362 1.82 -16.76 19.48
N THR A 363 1.00 -17.64 20.05
CA THR A 363 0.21 -18.61 19.29
C THR A 363 -1.10 -17.94 18.89
N ASN A 364 -1.23 -17.55 17.61
CA ASN A 364 -2.53 -17.21 17.04
C ASN A 364 -3.22 -18.51 16.61
N GLY A 365 -4.03 -19.05 17.52
CA GLY A 365 -5.05 -20.04 17.18
C GLY A 365 -6.30 -19.33 16.67
N ASP A 366 -6.62 -19.49 15.39
CA ASP A 366 -7.95 -19.20 14.88
C ASP A 366 -8.45 -20.37 14.04
N ALA A 367 -9.19 -21.26 14.71
CA ALA A 367 -9.85 -22.40 14.13
C ALA A 367 -11.26 -21.97 13.71
N ARG A 368 -11.43 -21.53 12.45
CA ARG A 368 -12.74 -21.51 11.79
C ARG A 368 -12.66 -22.11 10.39
N ARG A 369 -13.06 -23.38 10.33
CA ARG A 369 -13.48 -24.10 9.12
C ARG A 369 -14.51 -23.26 8.36
N SER A 370 -14.21 -22.87 7.13
CA SER A 370 -15.20 -22.63 6.10
C SER A 370 -15.07 -23.74 5.06
N VAL A 371 -16.07 -24.64 5.04
CA VAL A 371 -16.27 -25.60 3.95
C VAL A 371 -16.90 -24.80 2.81
N ILE A 372 -16.12 -24.56 1.76
CA ILE A 372 -16.64 -24.03 0.49
C ILE A 372 -16.65 -25.19 -0.48
N SER A 373 -17.83 -25.79 -0.66
CA SER A 373 -18.10 -26.70 -1.78
C SER A 373 -18.13 -25.87 -3.06
N VAL A 374 -17.21 -26.14 -3.97
CA VAL A 374 -17.22 -25.56 -5.33
C VAL A 374 -17.64 -26.67 -6.28
N ASP A 375 -18.88 -26.59 -6.77
CA ASP A 375 -19.34 -27.37 -7.91
C ASP A 375 -18.67 -26.84 -9.18
N ILE A 376 -17.79 -27.64 -9.75
CA ILE A 376 -17.13 -27.35 -11.03
C ILE A 376 -17.95 -28.01 -12.13
N ALA A 377 -18.89 -27.26 -12.70
CA ALA A 377 -19.54 -27.62 -13.94
C ALA A 377 -18.54 -27.47 -15.12
N LYS A 378 -18.39 -28.56 -15.87
CA LYS A 378 -17.58 -28.67 -17.09
C LYS A 378 -18.03 -27.69 -18.17
N THR A 379 -17.10 -26.91 -18.70
CA THR A 379 -17.16 -26.39 -20.07
C THR A 379 -15.85 -26.71 -20.77
N GLN A 380 -15.85 -27.82 -21.53
CA GLN A 380 -14.87 -28.10 -22.57
C GLN A 380 -15.22 -27.27 -23.80
N GLN A 381 -14.26 -26.52 -24.33
CA GLN A 381 -14.27 -26.13 -25.74
C GLN A 381 -12.99 -26.63 -26.43
N PRO A 382 -13.09 -27.22 -27.63
CA PRO A 382 -11.94 -27.72 -28.36
C PRO A 382 -11.21 -26.59 -29.10
N ILE A 383 -9.90 -26.47 -28.86
CA ILE A 383 -9.00 -25.59 -29.59
C ILE A 383 -8.73 -26.22 -30.97
N ARG A 384 -9.12 -25.53 -32.05
CA ARG A 384 -8.67 -25.85 -33.41
C ARG A 384 -7.32 -25.18 -33.66
N LEU A 385 -6.29 -25.98 -33.89
CA LEU A 385 -5.00 -25.53 -34.40
C LEU A 385 -5.08 -25.46 -35.92
N ASN A 386 -4.92 -24.25 -36.47
CA ASN A 386 -4.58 -24.07 -37.88
C ASN A 386 -3.07 -24.20 -38.01
N VAL A 387 -2.64 -25.22 -38.74
CA VAL A 387 -1.27 -25.35 -39.25
C VAL A 387 -1.20 -24.59 -40.57
N ALA A 388 -0.24 -23.67 -40.65
CA ALA A 388 0.19 -23.01 -41.89
C ALA A 388 1.69 -23.23 -42.04
#